data_AF-A0AAQ4QY09-F1
#
_entry.id   AF-A0AAQ4QY09-F1
#
_cell.length_a   1.000
_cell.length_b   1.000
_cell.length_c   1.000
_cell.angle_alpha   90.00
_cell.angle_beta   90.00
_cell.angle_gamma   90.00
#
_symmetry.space_group_name_H-M   'P 1'
#
loop_
_entity.id
_entity.type
_entity.pdbx_description
1 polymer ?
#
loop_
_entity_poly.entity_id
_entity_poly.type
_entity_poly.pdbx_seq_one_letter_code
_entity_poly.pdbx_strand_id
1 'polypeptide(L)'
;MGDQRPPEFGSLQEELDYWKDLAARQQQRAEEAQEELQEFQLMSRDYELELEAQLKHCEAQNCELLSANSRLRMDLENYKEKYESQHSEAHRQISSLEGDLAETTAARDHLHKYIRELEQANDDLERTKRATIMSLEDFEQRMNQVIERNAFLESELDEKENLLESVQRLKDEARDLRQELAVQQKPVQDRKSSLGSSITDAPPTSTSPPAAGLPTPPPHPSFDSVSRVGGDPLPPSARISALNIVGELLRKVGVRTTLVTFDPGGGGAGPRRWLGDPAPQRALRRRVRGGRSTAGALRSSTLLDHNCLSDGP
;
A
#
# COMPACT_ATOMS: atom_id res chain seq x y z
N MET A 1 13.94 -43.20 -100.27
CA MET A 1 13.72 -43.13 -101.73
C MET A 1 14.18 -44.44 -102.33
N GLY A 2 13.24 -45.38 -102.56
CA GLY A 2 13.54 -46.60 -103.31
C GLY A 2 13.23 -46.36 -104.78
N ASP A 3 14.23 -46.50 -105.65
CA ASP A 3 14.13 -46.25 -107.08
C ASP A 3 13.39 -47.42 -107.74
N GLN A 4 12.06 -47.35 -107.80
CA GLN A 4 11.22 -48.37 -108.41
C GLN A 4 11.18 -48.13 -109.92
N ARG A 5 11.60 -49.14 -110.70
CA ARG A 5 11.50 -49.09 -112.17
C ARG A 5 10.05 -48.82 -112.59
N PRO A 6 9.82 -48.06 -113.68
CA PRO A 6 8.48 -47.87 -114.22
C PRO A 6 7.80 -49.24 -114.46
N PRO A 7 6.50 -49.39 -114.16
CA PRO A 7 5.79 -50.62 -114.51
C PRO A 7 5.76 -50.78 -116.03
N GLU A 8 5.92 -52.01 -116.51
CA GLU A 8 5.72 -52.34 -117.92
C GLU A 8 4.25 -52.78 -118.11
N PHE A 9 3.55 -52.16 -119.05
CA PHE A 9 2.11 -52.35 -119.26
C PHE A 9 1.82 -53.18 -120.52
N GLY A 10 0.86 -54.10 -120.46
CA GLY A 10 0.45 -54.92 -121.60
C GLY A 10 -0.48 -54.16 -122.57
N SER A 11 -1.11 -53.07 -122.11
CA SER A 11 -1.88 -52.16 -122.96
C SER A 11 -1.91 -50.73 -122.40
N LEU A 12 -2.19 -49.76 -123.28
CA LEU A 12 -2.46 -48.36 -122.91
C LEU A 12 -3.60 -48.21 -121.88
N GLN A 13 -4.54 -49.16 -121.83
CA GLN A 13 -5.64 -49.13 -120.87
C GLN A 13 -5.14 -49.49 -119.45
N GLU A 14 -4.31 -50.53 -119.33
CA GLU A 14 -3.68 -50.91 -118.05
C GLU A 14 -2.75 -49.82 -117.51
N GLU A 15 -2.03 -49.12 -118.40
CA GLU A 15 -1.22 -47.95 -118.03
C GLU A 15 -2.09 -46.82 -117.45
N LEU A 16 -3.16 -46.45 -118.17
CA LEU A 16 -4.08 -45.40 -117.72
C LEU A 16 -4.75 -45.75 -116.39
N ASP A 17 -5.15 -47.01 -116.20
CA ASP A 17 -5.82 -47.44 -114.97
C ASP A 17 -4.83 -47.56 -113.80
N TYR A 18 -3.59 -48.01 -114.02
CA TYR A 18 -2.53 -47.94 -113.01
C TYR A 18 -2.24 -46.51 -112.54
N TRP A 19 -2.09 -45.55 -113.47
CA TRP A 19 -1.79 -44.16 -113.10
C TRP A 19 -2.97 -43.49 -112.39
N LYS A 20 -4.23 -43.84 -112.73
CA LYS A 20 -5.42 -43.42 -111.97
C LYS A 20 -5.39 -43.99 -110.55
N ASP A 21 -5.16 -45.29 -110.39
CA ASP A 21 -5.12 -45.94 -109.07
C ASP A 21 -3.96 -45.43 -108.21
N LEU A 22 -2.83 -45.06 -108.81
CA LEU A 22 -1.71 -44.46 -108.12
C LEU A 22 -2.01 -43.01 -107.71
N ALA A 23 -2.62 -42.22 -108.59
CA ALA A 23 -3.08 -40.87 -108.27
C ALA A 23 -4.13 -40.88 -107.15
N ALA A 24 -5.12 -41.78 -107.21
CA ALA A 24 -6.13 -41.98 -106.17
C ALA A 24 -5.49 -42.37 -104.83
N ARG A 25 -4.54 -43.30 -104.82
CA ARG A 25 -3.80 -43.68 -103.60
C ARG A 25 -2.94 -42.55 -103.04
N GLN A 26 -2.29 -41.73 -103.88
CA GLN A 26 -1.51 -40.59 -103.40
C GLN A 26 -2.41 -39.45 -102.90
N GLN A 27 -3.56 -39.25 -103.54
CA GLN A 27 -4.58 -38.30 -103.09
C GLN A 27 -5.15 -38.73 -101.72
N GLN A 28 -5.56 -39.99 -101.57
CA GLN A 28 -6.01 -40.53 -100.29
C GLN A 28 -4.96 -40.32 -99.19
N ARG A 29 -3.68 -40.58 -99.45
CA ARG A 29 -2.61 -40.38 -98.45
C ARG A 29 -2.33 -38.92 -98.14
N ALA A 30 -2.60 -38.01 -99.08
CA ALA A 30 -2.52 -36.57 -98.84
C ALA A 30 -3.72 -36.09 -98.02
N GLU A 31 -4.91 -36.63 -98.26
CA GLU A 31 -6.14 -36.39 -97.49
C GLU A 31 -5.97 -36.90 -96.05
N GLU A 32 -5.54 -38.16 -95.85
CA GLU A 32 -5.22 -38.75 -94.53
C GLU A 32 -4.20 -37.91 -93.74
N ALA A 33 -3.10 -37.49 -94.38
CA ALA A 33 -2.08 -36.66 -93.73
C ALA A 33 -2.59 -35.23 -93.43
N GLN A 34 -3.53 -34.71 -94.24
CA GLN A 34 -4.18 -33.42 -93.99
C GLN A 34 -5.20 -33.51 -92.84
N GLU A 35 -5.89 -34.64 -92.69
CA GLU A 35 -6.76 -34.92 -91.54
C GLU A 35 -5.95 -35.06 -90.24
N GLU A 36 -4.89 -35.89 -90.23
CA GLU A 36 -3.99 -36.06 -89.07
C GLU A 36 -3.37 -34.73 -88.63
N LEU A 37 -2.96 -33.86 -89.58
CA LEU A 37 -2.46 -32.53 -89.27
C LEU A 37 -3.52 -31.61 -88.65
N GLN A 38 -4.78 -31.68 -89.11
CA GLN A 38 -5.87 -30.90 -88.53
C GLN A 38 -6.21 -31.37 -87.11
N GLU A 39 -6.25 -32.68 -86.87
CA GLU A 39 -6.44 -33.25 -85.53
C GLU A 39 -5.33 -32.81 -84.58
N PHE A 40 -4.06 -32.87 -85.02
CA PHE A 40 -2.92 -32.41 -84.23
C PHE A 40 -2.99 -30.90 -83.92
N GLN A 41 -3.42 -30.07 -84.87
CA GLN A 41 -3.60 -28.62 -84.66
C GLN A 41 -4.72 -28.32 -83.66
N LEU A 42 -5.86 -29.02 -83.76
CA LEU A 42 -6.96 -28.88 -82.81
C LEU A 42 -6.53 -29.31 -81.39
N MET A 43 -5.87 -30.47 -81.26
CA MET A 43 -5.39 -30.98 -79.97
C MET A 43 -4.29 -30.13 -79.36
N SER A 44 -3.39 -29.55 -80.17
CA SER A 44 -2.40 -28.58 -79.69
C SER A 44 -3.09 -27.33 -79.11
N ARG A 45 -4.10 -26.81 -79.81
CA ARG A 45 -4.86 -25.64 -79.38
C ARG A 45 -5.69 -25.90 -78.12
N ASP A 46 -6.34 -27.05 -78.00
CA ASP A 46 -7.10 -27.40 -76.81
C ASP A 46 -6.17 -27.54 -75.59
N TYR A 47 -4.98 -28.13 -75.77
CA TYR A 47 -3.95 -28.21 -74.74
C TYR A 47 -3.37 -26.84 -74.35
N GLU A 48 -3.17 -25.92 -75.30
CA GLU A 48 -2.79 -24.52 -75.03
C GLU A 48 -3.85 -23.82 -74.17
N LEU A 49 -5.15 -24.03 -74.46
CA LEU A 49 -6.26 -23.47 -73.67
C LEU A 49 -6.31 -24.04 -72.24
N GLU A 50 -6.03 -25.34 -72.06
CA GLU A 50 -5.91 -25.95 -70.74
C GLU A 50 -4.74 -25.38 -69.93
N LEU A 51 -3.57 -25.20 -70.55
CA LEU A 51 -2.40 -24.58 -69.93
C LEU A 51 -2.67 -23.11 -69.56
N GLU A 52 -3.30 -22.34 -70.44
CA GLU A 52 -3.71 -20.96 -70.16
C GLU A 52 -4.69 -20.91 -68.97
N ALA A 53 -5.65 -21.84 -68.89
CA ALA A 53 -6.62 -21.89 -67.80
C ALA A 53 -5.94 -22.20 -66.45
N GLN A 54 -4.98 -23.15 -66.44
CA GLN A 54 -4.18 -23.45 -65.26
C GLN A 54 -3.31 -22.26 -64.84
N LEU A 55 -2.67 -21.59 -65.80
CA LEU A 55 -1.83 -20.41 -65.54
C LEU A 55 -2.65 -19.27 -64.94
N LYS A 56 -3.81 -18.93 -65.54
CA LYS A 56 -4.75 -17.93 -65.01
C LYS A 56 -5.24 -18.28 -63.60
N HIS A 57 -5.47 -19.57 -63.32
CA HIS A 57 -5.85 -20.01 -61.98
C HIS A 57 -4.72 -19.82 -60.95
N CYS A 58 -3.48 -20.17 -61.31
CA CYS A 58 -2.30 -19.95 -60.47
C CYS A 58 -2.01 -18.45 -60.24
N GLU A 59 -2.18 -17.60 -61.27
CA GLU A 59 -2.06 -16.15 -61.13
C GLU A 59 -3.12 -15.56 -60.20
N ALA A 60 -4.38 -15.99 -60.32
CA ALA A 60 -5.45 -15.58 -59.42
C ALA A 60 -5.15 -15.97 -57.95
N GLN A 61 -4.77 -17.22 -57.70
CA GLN A 61 -4.36 -17.69 -56.38
C GLN A 61 -3.17 -16.89 -55.82
N ASN A 62 -2.18 -16.55 -56.65
CA ASN A 62 -1.02 -15.77 -56.22
C ASN A 62 -1.43 -14.33 -55.83
N CYS A 63 -2.29 -13.68 -56.64
CA CYS A 63 -2.88 -12.38 -56.32
C CYS A 63 -3.67 -12.40 -55.00
N GLU A 64 -4.50 -13.43 -54.78
CA GLU A 64 -5.22 -13.64 -53.52
C GLU A 64 -4.25 -13.77 -52.34
N LEU A 65 -3.25 -14.63 -52.45
CA LEU A 65 -2.23 -14.85 -51.41
C LEU A 65 -1.43 -13.57 -51.11
N LEU A 66 -1.07 -12.78 -52.12
CA LEU A 66 -0.39 -11.49 -51.96
C LEU A 66 -1.27 -10.46 -51.24
N SER A 67 -2.57 -10.41 -51.57
CA SER A 67 -3.53 -9.53 -50.88
C SER A 67 -3.71 -9.94 -49.41
N ALA A 68 -3.83 -11.24 -49.14
CA ALA A 68 -3.95 -11.80 -47.79
C ALA A 68 -2.67 -11.56 -46.97
N ASN A 69 -1.49 -11.74 -47.57
CA ASN A 69 -0.21 -11.47 -46.93
C ASN A 69 -0.06 -9.97 -46.58
N SER A 70 -0.49 -9.08 -47.49
CA SER A 70 -0.48 -7.63 -47.27
C SER A 70 -1.42 -7.24 -46.11
N ARG A 71 -2.64 -7.80 -46.07
CA ARG A 71 -3.57 -7.59 -44.95
C ARG A 71 -2.98 -8.08 -43.62
N LEU A 72 -2.44 -9.31 -43.59
CA LEU A 72 -1.82 -9.86 -42.38
C LEU A 72 -0.61 -9.05 -41.90
N ARG A 73 0.17 -8.44 -42.81
CA ARG A 73 1.25 -7.51 -42.45
C ARG A 73 0.71 -6.24 -41.79
N MET A 74 -0.36 -5.65 -42.35
CA MET A 74 -1.01 -4.48 -41.74
C MET A 74 -1.61 -4.81 -40.37
N ASP A 75 -2.28 -5.97 -40.23
CA ASP A 75 -2.83 -6.44 -38.96
C ASP A 75 -1.72 -6.62 -37.92
N LEU A 76 -0.61 -7.25 -38.29
CA LEU A 76 0.56 -7.40 -37.41
C LEU A 76 1.13 -6.05 -36.95
N GLU A 77 1.27 -5.08 -37.85
CA GLU A 77 1.78 -3.75 -37.49
C GLU A 77 0.80 -3.01 -36.56
N ASN A 78 -0.49 -3.06 -36.86
CA ASN A 78 -1.56 -2.52 -36.00
C ASN A 78 -1.54 -3.15 -34.59
N TYR A 79 -1.21 -4.44 -34.48
CA TYR A 79 -1.08 -5.10 -33.17
C TYR A 79 0.20 -4.73 -32.43
N LYS A 80 1.33 -4.50 -33.13
CA LYS A 80 2.55 -3.97 -32.51
C LYS A 80 2.32 -2.55 -31.98
N GLU A 81 1.78 -1.65 -32.79
CA GLU A 81 1.52 -0.25 -32.38
C GLU A 81 0.60 -0.20 -31.15
N LYS A 82 -0.47 -1.01 -31.14
CA LYS A 82 -1.35 -1.15 -29.96
C LYS A 82 -0.61 -1.67 -28.73
N TYR A 83 0.23 -2.69 -28.90
CA TYR A 83 1.03 -3.25 -27.81
C TYR A 83 2.04 -2.22 -27.27
N GLU A 84 2.79 -1.55 -28.14
CA GLU A 84 3.77 -0.52 -27.76
C GLU A 84 3.11 0.68 -27.09
N SER A 85 1.97 1.12 -27.60
CA SER A 85 1.15 2.18 -27.00
C SER A 85 0.71 1.80 -25.57
N GLN A 86 0.04 0.65 -25.41
CA GLN A 86 -0.40 0.14 -24.10
C GLN A 86 0.76 -0.12 -23.14
N HIS A 87 1.88 -0.65 -23.62
CA HIS A 87 3.08 -0.89 -22.83
C HIS A 87 3.69 0.42 -22.35
N SER A 88 3.77 1.44 -23.22
CA SER A 88 4.25 2.76 -22.84
C SER A 88 3.31 3.47 -21.86
N GLU A 89 1.99 3.27 -21.98
CA GLU A 89 1.01 3.81 -21.04
C GLU A 89 1.13 3.14 -19.67
N ALA A 90 1.17 1.81 -19.62
CA ALA A 90 1.38 1.04 -18.40
C ALA A 90 2.69 1.44 -17.70
N HIS A 91 3.78 1.64 -18.44
CA HIS A 91 5.04 2.13 -17.86
C HIS A 91 4.93 3.54 -17.27
N ARG A 92 4.20 4.47 -17.91
CA ARG A 92 3.93 5.81 -17.33
C ARG A 92 3.07 5.71 -16.07
N GLN A 93 2.03 4.88 -16.08
CA GLN A 93 1.16 4.64 -14.92
C GLN A 93 1.94 4.04 -13.73
N ILE A 94 2.79 3.02 -13.99
CA ILE A 94 3.66 2.43 -12.96
C ILE A 94 4.60 3.49 -12.38
N SER A 95 5.29 4.26 -13.23
CA SER A 95 6.22 5.30 -12.77
C SER A 95 5.53 6.41 -11.95
N SER A 96 4.28 6.74 -12.28
CA SER A 96 3.47 7.68 -11.49
C SER A 96 3.13 7.10 -10.11
N LEU A 97 2.66 5.85 -10.06
CA LEU A 97 2.30 5.18 -8.81
C LEU A 97 3.53 4.93 -7.91
N GLU A 98 4.70 4.67 -8.49
CA GLU A 98 5.97 4.59 -7.77
C GLU A 98 6.36 5.95 -7.17
N GLY A 99 6.11 7.05 -7.88
CA GLY A 99 6.26 8.43 -7.39
C GLY A 99 5.33 8.73 -6.22
N ASP A 100 4.02 8.47 -6.37
CA ASP A 100 3.00 8.67 -5.33
C ASP A 100 3.31 7.83 -4.07
N LEU A 101 3.82 6.61 -4.25
CA LEU A 101 4.25 5.73 -3.16
C LEU A 101 5.49 6.31 -2.44
N ALA A 102 6.45 6.86 -3.18
CA ALA A 102 7.62 7.53 -2.60
C ALA A 102 7.24 8.79 -1.82
N GLU A 103 6.33 9.62 -2.35
CA GLU A 103 5.84 10.82 -1.66
C GLU A 103 5.06 10.46 -0.38
N THR A 104 4.11 9.54 -0.46
CA THR A 104 3.29 9.13 0.69
C THR A 104 4.12 8.44 1.77
N THR A 105 5.15 7.66 1.41
CA THR A 105 6.08 7.07 2.40
C THR A 105 6.99 8.13 3.03
N ALA A 106 7.48 9.11 2.27
CA ALA A 106 8.24 10.23 2.82
C ALA A 106 7.40 11.09 3.79
N ALA A 107 6.15 11.40 3.43
CA ALA A 107 5.22 12.14 4.27
C ALA A 107 4.90 11.39 5.57
N ARG A 108 4.63 10.07 5.49
CA ARG A 108 4.46 9.19 6.64
C ARG A 108 5.69 9.22 7.56
N ASP A 109 6.90 9.15 6.99
CA ASP A 109 8.14 9.10 7.78
C ASP A 109 8.50 10.46 8.39
N HIS A 110 8.09 11.56 7.77
CA HIS A 110 8.13 12.90 8.38
C HIS A 110 7.15 13.00 9.55
N LEU A 111 5.89 12.59 9.39
CA LEU A 111 4.89 12.62 10.46
C LEU A 111 5.30 11.73 11.65
N HIS A 112 5.89 10.55 11.42
CA HIS A 112 6.43 9.72 12.51
C HIS A 112 7.61 10.36 13.26
N LYS A 113 8.42 11.21 12.62
CA LYS A 113 9.46 11.99 13.32
C LYS A 113 8.81 13.11 14.14
N TYR A 114 7.88 13.85 13.53
CA TYR A 114 7.19 14.95 14.17
C TYR A 114 6.37 14.50 15.40
N ILE A 115 5.76 13.31 15.37
CA ILE A 115 5.10 12.73 16.56
C ILE A 115 6.09 12.56 17.72
N ARG A 116 7.31 12.04 17.47
CA ARG A 116 8.34 11.86 18.51
C ARG A 116 8.87 13.19 19.05
N GLU A 117 8.98 14.19 18.18
CA GLU A 117 9.35 15.56 18.57
C GLU A 117 8.29 16.19 19.50
N LEU A 118 7.00 15.97 19.20
CA LEU A 118 5.89 16.39 20.07
C LEU A 118 5.82 15.61 21.39
N GLU A 119 6.07 14.29 21.36
CA GLU A 119 6.16 13.45 22.56
C GLU A 119 7.27 13.95 23.49
N GLN A 120 8.48 14.20 22.95
CA GLN A 120 9.59 14.75 23.72
C GLN A 120 9.28 16.15 24.29
N ALA A 121 8.71 17.04 23.49
CA ALA A 121 8.34 18.38 23.94
C ALA A 121 7.27 18.34 25.06
N ASN A 122 6.38 17.35 25.03
CA ASN A 122 5.39 17.14 26.09
C ASN A 122 6.04 16.59 27.38
N ASP A 123 6.99 15.65 27.29
CA ASP A 123 7.76 15.16 28.43
C ASP A 123 8.56 16.30 29.11
N ASP A 124 9.19 17.18 28.33
CA ASP A 124 9.90 18.36 28.83
C ASP A 124 8.95 19.40 29.48
N LEU A 125 7.75 19.57 28.93
CA LEU A 125 6.69 20.42 29.52
C LEU A 125 6.18 19.83 30.84
N GLU A 126 5.92 18.52 30.91
CA GLU A 126 5.55 17.83 32.15
C GLU A 126 6.65 17.93 33.21
N ARG A 127 7.92 17.75 32.83
CA ARG A 127 9.06 17.92 33.72
C ARG A 127 9.13 19.33 34.29
N THR A 128 8.94 20.34 33.44
CA THR A 128 8.91 21.75 33.84
C THR A 128 7.74 22.03 34.78
N LYS A 129 6.54 21.52 34.47
CA LYS A 129 5.35 21.61 35.32
C LYS A 129 5.60 21.04 36.72
N ARG A 130 6.18 19.83 36.81
CA ARG A 130 6.51 19.20 38.11
C ARG A 130 7.51 20.04 38.91
N ALA A 131 8.54 20.60 38.27
CA ALA A 131 9.48 21.51 38.92
C ALA A 131 8.83 22.81 39.40
N THR A 132 7.90 23.40 38.63
CA THR A 132 7.17 24.60 39.06
C THR A 132 6.22 24.33 40.23
N ILE A 133 5.55 23.17 40.25
CA ILE A 133 4.67 22.78 41.37
C ILE A 133 5.49 22.63 42.65
N MET A 134 6.59 21.87 42.60
CA MET A 134 7.49 21.70 43.76
C MET A 134 8.05 23.04 44.27
N SER A 135 8.39 23.97 43.38
CA SER A 135 8.82 25.31 43.79
C SER A 135 7.70 26.13 44.44
N LEU A 136 6.43 25.97 44.02
CA LEU A 136 5.29 26.62 44.66
C LEU A 136 5.02 26.02 46.05
N GLU A 137 5.04 24.70 46.17
CA GLU A 137 4.93 23.98 47.45
C GLU A 137 6.02 24.42 48.44
N ASP A 138 7.26 24.62 47.98
CA ASP A 138 8.36 25.18 48.78
C ASP A 138 8.08 26.61 49.26
N PHE A 139 7.46 27.46 48.43
CA PHE A 139 7.08 28.82 48.82
C PHE A 139 5.91 28.81 49.82
N GLU A 140 4.90 27.97 49.61
CA GLU A 140 3.76 27.79 50.52
C GLU A 140 4.22 27.32 51.89
N GLN A 141 5.11 26.32 51.97
CA GLN A 141 5.69 25.85 53.22
C GLN A 141 6.45 26.96 53.96
N ARG A 142 7.28 27.74 53.26
CA ARG A 142 7.99 28.88 53.86
C ARG A 142 7.04 29.96 54.35
N MET A 143 5.98 30.25 53.60
CA MET A 143 4.96 31.23 53.99
C MET A 143 4.20 30.77 55.25
N ASN A 144 3.81 29.49 55.32
CA ASN A 144 3.16 28.92 56.50
C ASN A 144 4.06 29.02 57.74
N GLN A 145 5.36 28.71 57.63
CA GLN A 145 6.29 28.90 58.75
C GLN A 145 6.50 30.37 59.16
N VAL A 146 6.26 31.34 58.27
CA VAL A 146 6.27 32.77 58.63
C VAL A 146 4.98 33.15 59.34
N ILE A 147 3.83 32.63 58.89
CA ILE A 147 2.53 32.81 59.55
C ILE A 147 2.57 32.23 60.98
N GLU A 148 3.08 31.00 61.15
CA GLU A 148 3.24 30.35 62.46
C GLU A 148 4.12 31.17 63.41
N ARG A 149 5.24 31.73 62.92
CA ARG A 149 6.10 32.60 63.72
C ARG A 149 5.44 33.93 64.07
N ASN A 150 4.67 34.53 63.16
CA ASN A 150 3.93 35.76 63.45
C ASN A 150 2.85 35.50 64.51
N ALA A 151 2.07 34.42 64.39
CA ALA A 151 1.06 34.06 65.40
C ALA A 151 1.68 33.80 66.79
N PHE A 152 2.87 33.18 66.83
CA PHE A 152 3.63 33.02 68.08
C PHE A 152 4.05 34.38 68.68
N LEU A 153 4.62 35.28 67.85
CA LEU A 153 5.01 36.62 68.29
C LEU A 153 3.81 37.48 68.71
N GLU A 154 2.65 37.33 68.07
CA GLU A 154 1.39 37.96 68.46
C GLU A 154 1.00 37.49 69.88
N SER A 155 1.04 36.18 70.17
CA SER A 155 0.78 35.69 71.53
C SER A 155 1.80 36.17 72.59
N GLU A 156 3.09 36.31 72.24
CA GLU A 156 4.08 36.90 73.16
C GLU A 156 3.79 38.40 73.44
N LEU A 157 3.22 39.12 72.48
CA LEU A 157 2.78 40.51 72.66
C LEU A 157 1.52 40.57 73.54
N ASP A 158 0.55 39.68 73.33
CA ASP A 158 -0.66 39.57 74.16
C ASP A 158 -0.31 39.24 75.62
N GLU A 159 0.60 38.28 75.87
CA GLU A 159 1.09 37.96 77.22
C GLU A 159 1.75 39.18 77.89
N LYS A 160 2.55 39.93 77.12
CA LYS A 160 3.19 41.16 77.58
C LYS A 160 2.16 42.26 77.90
N GLU A 161 1.10 42.41 77.11
CA GLU A 161 0.01 43.35 77.39
C GLU A 161 -0.76 42.96 78.67
N ASN A 162 -1.11 41.69 78.83
CA ASN A 162 -1.72 41.15 80.05
C ASN A 162 -0.84 41.39 81.30
N LEU A 163 0.49 41.22 81.17
CA LEU A 163 1.43 41.56 82.24
C LEU A 163 1.46 43.06 82.53
N LEU A 164 1.43 43.93 81.52
CA LEU A 164 1.35 45.38 81.71
C LEU A 164 0.05 45.80 82.42
N GLU A 165 -1.09 45.19 82.05
CA GLU A 165 -2.36 45.39 82.76
C GLU A 165 -2.26 44.97 84.23
N SER A 166 -1.75 43.77 84.52
CA SER A 166 -1.64 43.29 85.91
C SER A 166 -0.70 44.17 86.75
N VAL A 167 0.41 44.62 86.18
CA VAL A 167 1.32 45.59 86.81
C VAL A 167 0.63 46.94 87.04
N GLN A 168 -0.25 47.36 86.14
CA GLN A 168 -1.01 48.60 86.32
C GLN A 168 -2.06 48.47 87.43
N ARG A 169 -2.83 47.38 87.46
CA ARG A 169 -3.79 47.08 88.54
C ARG A 169 -3.08 47.01 89.91
N LEU A 170 -1.95 46.31 90.01
CA LEU A 170 -1.14 46.25 91.24
C LEU A 170 -0.56 47.61 91.66
N LYS A 171 -0.24 48.50 90.71
CA LYS A 171 0.18 49.89 91.04
C LYS A 171 -0.98 50.69 91.60
N ASP A 172 -2.17 50.53 91.05
CA ASP A 172 -3.38 51.23 91.49
C ASP A 172 -3.83 50.71 92.87
N GLU A 173 -3.85 49.38 93.08
CA GLU A 173 -4.04 48.77 94.41
C GLU A 173 -2.98 49.23 95.44
N ALA A 174 -1.70 49.26 95.06
CA ALA A 174 -0.64 49.76 95.94
C ALA A 174 -0.75 51.27 96.21
N ARG A 175 -1.40 52.03 95.32
CA ARG A 175 -1.71 53.46 95.51
C ARG A 175 -2.93 53.63 96.42
N ASP A 176 -3.93 52.78 96.32
CA ASP A 176 -5.13 52.81 97.15
C ASP A 176 -4.83 52.35 98.58
N LEU A 177 -4.08 51.26 98.77
CA LEU A 177 -3.58 50.83 100.09
C LEU A 177 -2.70 51.90 100.76
N ARG A 178 -1.93 52.68 100.00
CA ARG A 178 -1.20 53.85 100.53
C ARG A 178 -2.14 54.97 100.98
N GLN A 179 -3.24 55.20 100.27
CA GLN A 179 -4.28 56.15 100.68
C GLN A 179 -5.02 55.65 101.94
N GLU A 180 -5.38 54.37 102.01
CA GLU A 180 -6.00 53.76 103.18
C GLU A 180 -5.11 53.84 104.42
N LEU A 181 -3.81 53.53 104.30
CA LEU A 181 -2.85 53.70 105.39
C LEU A 181 -2.71 55.16 105.83
N ALA A 182 -2.72 56.12 104.88
CA ALA A 182 -2.71 57.54 105.21
C ALA A 182 -4.00 58.00 105.92
N VAL A 183 -5.15 57.38 105.62
CA VAL A 183 -6.43 57.63 106.29
C VAL A 183 -6.48 56.97 107.68
N GLN A 184 -6.02 55.73 107.82
CA GLN A 184 -5.98 55.00 109.11
C GLN A 184 -5.01 55.63 110.13
N GLN A 185 -4.04 56.43 109.67
CA GLN A 185 -3.17 57.22 110.56
C GLN A 185 -3.86 58.47 111.15
N LYS A 186 -5.14 58.71 110.85
CA LYS A 186 -5.97 59.72 111.53
C LYS A 186 -6.65 59.08 112.76
N PRO A 187 -6.43 59.58 113.99
CA PRO A 187 -6.56 58.75 115.18
C PRO A 187 -7.99 58.63 115.72
N VAL A 188 -8.47 57.38 115.87
CA VAL A 188 -9.26 56.94 117.04
C VAL A 188 -8.77 55.54 117.41
N GLN A 189 -8.30 55.36 118.65
CA GLN A 189 -7.93 54.06 119.21
C GLN A 189 -9.16 53.29 119.70
N ASP A 190 -8.95 51.98 119.97
CA ASP A 190 -9.77 51.12 120.85
C ASP A 190 -11.16 50.68 120.29
N ARG A 191 -11.58 49.40 120.35
CA ARG A 191 -11.23 48.27 121.26
C ARG A 191 -11.17 46.87 120.60
N LYS A 192 -10.67 45.93 121.41
CA LYS A 192 -10.31 44.51 121.18
C LYS A 192 -11.48 43.51 121.13
N SER A 193 -11.11 42.24 120.83
CA SER A 193 -11.75 40.94 121.20
C SER A 193 -12.74 40.35 120.18
N SER A 194 -12.93 39.03 120.03
CA SER A 194 -12.17 37.82 120.43
C SER A 194 -12.90 36.56 119.88
N LEU A 195 -12.20 35.42 119.73
CA LEU A 195 -12.75 34.06 119.53
C LEU A 195 -13.35 33.78 118.11
N GLY A 196 -13.26 32.57 117.54
CA GLY A 196 -12.73 31.29 118.05
C GLY A 196 -12.42 30.25 116.96
N SER A 197 -12.01 29.04 117.37
CA SER A 197 -11.52 27.94 116.53
C SER A 197 -12.22 26.61 116.88
N SER A 198 -12.58 25.78 115.88
CA SER A 198 -12.77 24.30 115.88
C SER A 198 -13.37 23.85 114.52
N ILE A 199 -12.82 22.95 113.67
CA ILE A 199 -12.47 21.50 113.73
C ILE A 199 -13.55 20.59 113.07
N THR A 200 -13.12 19.72 112.11
CA THR A 200 -13.82 18.56 111.44
C THR A 200 -15.08 18.87 110.58
N ASP A 201 -15.49 18.08 109.58
CA ASP A 201 -15.22 16.66 109.24
C ASP A 201 -15.36 16.34 107.70
N ALA A 202 -15.20 15.07 107.28
CA ALA A 202 -15.32 14.59 105.87
C ALA A 202 -16.34 13.42 105.67
N PRO A 203 -16.36 12.69 104.52
CA PRO A 203 -17.31 12.77 103.39
C PRO A 203 -18.35 11.57 103.38
N PRO A 204 -19.24 11.27 102.37
CA PRO A 204 -18.90 10.92 100.96
C PRO A 204 -19.96 11.17 99.83
N THR A 205 -19.53 11.00 98.55
CA THR A 205 -20.33 10.65 97.32
C THR A 205 -21.41 11.64 96.80
N SER A 206 -21.67 11.82 95.48
CA SER A 206 -21.22 11.14 94.24
C SER A 206 -21.47 12.00 92.96
N THR A 207 -20.93 11.52 91.81
CA THR A 207 -21.50 11.64 90.43
C THR A 207 -20.97 12.73 89.44
N SER A 208 -20.14 12.24 88.50
CA SER A 208 -19.90 12.63 87.09
C SER A 208 -19.30 14.00 86.65
N PRO A 209 -18.24 13.96 85.80
CA PRO A 209 -17.86 15.01 84.86
C PRO A 209 -18.05 14.59 83.38
N PRO A 210 -17.91 15.53 82.42
CA PRO A 210 -17.39 15.18 81.09
C PRO A 210 -16.35 16.18 80.54
N ALA A 211 -15.22 15.69 80.02
CA ALA A 211 -14.62 16.11 78.73
C ALA A 211 -13.21 15.51 78.48
N ALA A 212 -13.02 15.05 77.24
CA ALA A 212 -11.78 15.01 76.43
C ALA A 212 -10.44 14.49 76.99
N GLY A 213 -9.89 13.47 76.30
CA GLY A 213 -8.48 13.06 76.38
C GLY A 213 -8.13 11.92 75.41
N LEU A 214 -7.36 12.23 74.35
CA LEU A 214 -6.68 11.27 73.46
C LEU A 214 -5.44 10.70 74.18
N PRO A 215 -4.94 9.47 73.90
CA PRO A 215 -4.07 9.25 72.71
C PRO A 215 -4.11 7.85 72.02
N THR A 216 -3.42 7.80 70.86
CA THR A 216 -3.04 6.71 69.94
C THR A 216 -1.99 5.71 70.50
N PRO A 217 -1.44 4.70 69.76
CA PRO A 217 -1.74 4.07 68.44
C PRO A 217 -1.91 2.51 68.63
N PRO A 218 -1.41 1.53 67.82
CA PRO A 218 -1.07 1.37 66.37
C PRO A 218 -1.77 0.08 65.77
N PRO A 219 -1.26 -0.73 64.78
CA PRO A 219 -0.28 -0.51 63.71
C PRO A 219 -0.69 -1.00 62.26
N HIS A 220 0.13 -0.64 61.27
CA HIS A 220 0.37 -1.27 59.93
C HIS A 220 -0.76 -1.47 58.90
N PRO A 221 -0.68 -0.74 57.76
CA PRO A 221 -1.01 -1.24 56.43
C PRO A 221 0.26 -1.67 55.66
N SER A 222 0.17 -2.73 54.86
CA SER A 222 1.13 -3.05 53.80
C SER A 222 0.49 -4.00 52.79
N PHE A 223 0.31 -3.56 51.54
CA PHE A 223 0.92 -4.22 50.40
C PHE A 223 0.93 -3.31 49.16
N ASP A 224 1.76 -3.69 48.22
CA ASP A 224 2.41 -2.80 47.26
C ASP A 224 1.81 -2.86 45.84
N SER A 225 1.95 -1.75 45.12
CA SER A 225 2.33 -1.65 43.70
C SER A 225 1.62 -2.40 42.54
N VAL A 226 1.54 -1.64 41.42
CA VAL A 226 1.74 -2.06 40.01
C VAL A 226 0.57 -2.68 39.20
N SER A 227 0.04 -1.81 38.32
CA SER A 227 -0.53 -2.02 36.96
C SER A 227 -1.00 -3.40 36.46
N ARG A 228 -2.21 -3.46 35.88
CA ARG A 228 -2.42 -3.55 34.40
C ARG A 228 -3.90 -3.81 33.98
N VAL A 229 -4.32 -3.08 32.94
CA VAL A 229 -5.16 -3.50 31.78
C VAL A 229 -6.59 -4.02 32.01
N GLY A 230 -7.53 -3.38 31.29
CA GLY A 230 -8.89 -3.88 31.00
C GLY A 230 -9.96 -3.23 31.89
N GLY A 231 -11.02 -2.61 31.37
CA GLY A 231 -11.45 -2.49 29.97
C GLY A 231 -12.94 -2.21 29.90
N ASP A 232 -13.36 -1.02 30.35
CA ASP A 232 -14.79 -0.71 30.51
C ASP A 232 -15.53 -0.68 29.16
N PRO A 233 -16.67 -1.40 29.04
CA PRO A 233 -17.41 -1.46 27.79
C PRO A 233 -18.23 -0.17 27.59
N LEU A 234 -17.76 0.69 26.69
CA LEU A 234 -18.38 1.97 26.30
C LEU A 234 -19.93 1.94 26.30
N PRO A 235 -20.61 3.00 26.78
CA PRO A 235 -22.06 3.05 26.83
C PRO A 235 -22.70 2.82 25.44
N PRO A 236 -23.92 2.25 25.37
CA PRO A 236 -24.52 1.80 24.11
C PRO A 236 -24.64 2.90 23.04
N SER A 237 -24.79 4.17 23.43
CA SER A 237 -24.77 5.33 22.54
C SER A 237 -23.43 5.49 21.79
N ALA A 238 -22.31 5.31 22.47
CA ALA A 238 -20.98 5.41 21.87
C ALA A 238 -20.71 4.25 20.90
N ARG A 239 -21.21 3.04 21.19
CA ARG A 239 -21.14 1.88 20.28
C ARG A 239 -21.94 2.10 19.00
N ILE A 240 -23.15 2.65 19.09
CA ILE A 240 -24.00 2.95 17.92
C ILE A 240 -23.36 4.04 17.05
N SER A 241 -22.78 5.08 17.66
CA SER A 241 -22.04 6.13 16.93
C SER A 241 -20.82 5.56 16.20
N ALA A 242 -19.99 4.76 16.88
CA ALA A 242 -18.81 4.13 16.27
C ALA A 242 -19.19 3.19 15.11
N LEU A 243 -20.26 2.39 15.25
CA LEU A 243 -20.73 1.49 14.18
C LEU A 243 -21.27 2.25 12.96
N ASN A 244 -21.94 3.39 13.16
CA ASN A 244 -22.34 4.25 12.04
C ASN A 244 -21.13 4.86 11.32
N ILE A 245 -20.13 5.35 12.06
CA ILE A 245 -18.90 5.92 11.48
C ILE A 245 -18.10 4.85 10.71
N VAL A 246 -17.97 3.63 11.26
CA VAL A 246 -17.34 2.50 10.57
C VAL A 246 -18.16 2.06 9.35
N GLY A 247 -19.49 2.04 9.44
CA GLY A 247 -20.37 1.75 8.30
C GLY A 247 -20.29 2.80 7.18
N GLU A 248 -20.11 4.06 7.53
CA GLU A 248 -19.92 5.16 6.58
C GLU A 248 -18.53 5.11 5.94
N LEU A 249 -17.48 4.81 6.71
CA LEU A 249 -16.12 4.57 6.20
C LEU A 249 -16.09 3.38 5.23
N LEU A 250 -16.69 2.24 5.59
CA LEU A 250 -16.77 1.07 4.71
C LEU A 250 -17.56 1.36 3.42
N ARG A 251 -18.62 2.18 3.51
CA ARG A 251 -19.37 2.66 2.33
C ARG A 251 -18.52 3.60 1.46
N LYS A 252 -17.72 4.48 2.08
CA LYS A 252 -16.84 5.43 1.37
C LYS A 252 -15.62 4.77 0.73
N VAL A 253 -15.09 3.71 1.34
CA VAL A 253 -14.01 2.88 0.78
C VAL A 253 -14.55 1.92 -0.29
N GLY A 254 -15.71 1.29 -0.08
CA GLY A 254 -16.32 0.38 -1.06
C GLY A 254 -16.68 1.04 -2.40
N VAL A 255 -17.04 2.33 -2.39
CA VAL A 255 -17.31 3.11 -3.62
C VAL A 255 -16.04 3.37 -4.45
N ARG A 256 -14.83 3.22 -3.89
CA ARG A 256 -13.57 3.35 -4.64
C ARG A 256 -13.09 2.05 -5.30
N THR A 257 -13.74 0.91 -5.05
CA THR A 257 -13.29 -0.41 -5.55
C THR A 257 -14.22 -1.04 -6.59
N THR A 258 -15.30 -0.36 -7.00
CA THR A 258 -16.28 -0.86 -7.99
C THR A 258 -16.53 0.15 -9.10
N LEU A 259 -15.52 0.43 -9.93
CA LEU A 259 -15.66 1.17 -11.19
C LEU A 259 -14.82 0.56 -12.33
N VAL A 260 -14.93 -0.76 -12.48
CA VAL A 260 -14.65 -1.47 -13.75
C VAL A 260 -15.73 -2.54 -13.93
N THR A 261 -16.17 -2.77 -15.17
CA THR A 261 -17.25 -3.68 -15.60
C THR A 261 -18.69 -3.19 -15.30
N PHE A 262 -19.70 -3.39 -16.16
CA PHE A 262 -19.78 -3.60 -17.63
C PHE A 262 -21.27 -3.43 -18.01
N ASP A 263 -21.61 -2.96 -19.21
CA ASP A 263 -23.02 -2.82 -19.64
C ASP A 263 -23.76 -4.17 -19.70
N PRO A 264 -25.00 -4.26 -19.17
CA PRO A 264 -25.90 -5.38 -19.41
C PRO A 264 -27.13 -4.93 -20.23
N GLY A 265 -27.01 -4.94 -21.56
CA GLY A 265 -28.13 -4.77 -22.49
C GLY A 265 -28.32 -5.99 -23.38
N GLY A 266 -29.53 -6.57 -23.40
CA GLY A 266 -29.97 -7.53 -24.43
C GLY A 266 -29.91 -9.01 -24.05
N GLY A 267 -31.09 -9.61 -23.85
CA GLY A 267 -31.25 -11.00 -23.43
C GLY A 267 -30.97 -12.09 -24.48
N GLY A 268 -30.98 -13.34 -24.02
CA GLY A 268 -30.88 -14.53 -24.88
C GLY A 268 -30.66 -15.83 -24.08
N ALA A 269 -31.63 -16.75 -24.19
CA ALA A 269 -31.68 -18.13 -23.67
C ALA A 269 -30.37 -18.85 -23.28
N GLY A 270 -30.38 -19.58 -22.15
CA GLY A 270 -29.41 -20.66 -21.84
C GLY A 270 -29.84 -22.01 -22.48
N PRO A 271 -29.49 -23.19 -21.91
CA PRO A 271 -28.55 -23.48 -20.81
C PRO A 271 -27.61 -24.69 -21.12
N ARG A 272 -27.02 -25.31 -20.07
CA ARG A 272 -26.15 -26.53 -20.04
C ARG A 272 -24.64 -26.23 -20.20
N ARG A 273 -23.68 -26.98 -19.63
CA ARG A 273 -23.72 -28.22 -18.83
C ARG A 273 -22.50 -28.28 -17.90
N TRP A 274 -22.65 -28.71 -16.64
CA TRP A 274 -21.54 -29.28 -15.86
C TRP A 274 -21.48 -30.79 -16.10
N LEU A 275 -20.31 -31.36 -16.41
CA LEU A 275 -19.80 -32.68 -15.95
C LEU A 275 -18.45 -33.03 -16.60
N GLY A 276 -17.49 -33.51 -15.81
CA GLY A 276 -16.53 -34.54 -16.22
C GLY A 276 -15.12 -34.13 -16.68
N ASP A 277 -14.16 -34.25 -15.75
CA ASP A 277 -12.75 -34.57 -16.04
C ASP A 277 -12.64 -35.97 -16.72
N PRO A 278 -11.62 -36.26 -17.56
CA PRO A 278 -10.33 -36.72 -17.02
C PRO A 278 -9.05 -36.36 -17.80
N ALA A 279 -7.92 -36.35 -17.09
CA ALA A 279 -6.55 -36.43 -17.63
C ALA A 279 -6.22 -37.88 -18.10
N PRO A 280 -5.00 -38.26 -18.61
CA PRO A 280 -3.76 -37.48 -18.79
C PRO A 280 -2.97 -37.74 -20.12
N GLN A 281 -1.86 -37.01 -20.36
CA GLN A 281 -0.49 -37.55 -20.63
C GLN A 281 0.49 -36.60 -21.38
N ARG A 282 1.74 -36.59 -20.87
CA ARG A 282 3.04 -36.46 -21.57
C ARG A 282 3.23 -35.47 -22.74
N ALA A 283 4.06 -34.45 -22.52
CA ALA A 283 4.79 -33.76 -23.59
C ALA A 283 6.31 -33.68 -23.33
N LEU A 284 7.05 -34.25 -24.27
CA LEU A 284 8.49 -34.32 -24.47
C LEU A 284 9.25 -33.00 -24.21
N ARG A 285 10.37 -33.08 -23.47
CA ARG A 285 11.49 -32.13 -23.66
C ARG A 285 12.34 -32.59 -24.85
N ARG A 286 12.28 -31.87 -25.98
CA ARG A 286 13.16 -32.12 -27.14
C ARG A 286 14.52 -31.43 -26.97
N ARG A 287 15.57 -32.12 -27.41
CA ARG A 287 16.98 -31.66 -27.43
C ARG A 287 17.16 -30.38 -28.27
N VAL A 288 17.97 -29.46 -27.75
CA VAL A 288 18.79 -28.57 -28.59
C VAL A 288 20.03 -29.36 -29.03
N ARG A 289 20.34 -29.35 -30.33
CA ARG A 289 21.53 -30.01 -30.89
C ARG A 289 22.39 -28.96 -31.63
N GLY A 290 23.18 -28.21 -30.88
CA GLY A 290 24.21 -27.33 -31.43
C GLY A 290 25.37 -28.15 -32.02
N GLY A 291 25.89 -27.73 -33.18
CA GLY A 291 26.87 -28.48 -33.96
C GLY A 291 28.25 -28.58 -33.29
N ARG A 292 28.96 -29.69 -33.58
CA ARG A 292 30.37 -29.85 -33.22
C ARG A 292 31.24 -28.97 -34.13
N SER A 293 32.18 -28.25 -33.53
CA SER A 293 33.36 -27.73 -34.23
C SER A 293 34.30 -28.88 -34.58
N THR A 294 34.85 -28.87 -35.79
CA THR A 294 35.95 -29.74 -36.24
C THR A 294 37.00 -28.89 -36.93
N ALA A 295 38.10 -28.63 -36.23
CA ALA A 295 39.29 -28.06 -36.83
C ALA A 295 40.03 -29.14 -37.64
N GLY A 296 40.50 -28.80 -38.83
CA GLY A 296 41.29 -29.68 -39.68
C GLY A 296 42.08 -28.85 -40.69
N ALA A 297 43.36 -28.60 -40.39
CA ALA A 297 44.23 -27.72 -41.18
C ALA A 297 45.42 -28.51 -41.77
N LEU A 298 45.42 -28.68 -43.10
CA LEU A 298 46.58 -29.02 -43.94
C LEU A 298 46.31 -28.36 -45.31
N ARG A 299 46.98 -27.24 -45.62
CA ARG A 299 48.32 -27.08 -46.24
C ARG A 299 48.35 -27.26 -47.77
N SER A 300 48.60 -26.13 -48.43
CA SER A 300 49.49 -25.95 -49.60
C SER A 300 49.13 -26.58 -50.95
N SER A 301 48.83 -25.73 -51.94
CA SER A 301 49.64 -25.69 -53.17
C SER A 301 49.63 -24.30 -53.80
N THR A 302 50.70 -23.98 -54.52
CA THR A 302 51.01 -22.69 -55.14
C THR A 302 50.34 -22.50 -56.50
N LEU A 303 49.96 -21.26 -56.82
CA LEU A 303 49.91 -20.80 -58.20
C LEU A 303 50.43 -19.35 -58.24
N LEU A 304 51.40 -19.12 -59.12
CA LEU A 304 51.94 -17.79 -59.39
C LEU A 304 51.04 -17.07 -60.37
N ASP A 305 50.91 -15.76 -60.23
CA ASP A 305 50.83 -14.88 -61.39
C ASP A 305 51.67 -13.62 -61.15
N HIS A 306 52.51 -13.30 -62.13
CA HIS A 306 53.32 -12.08 -62.21
C HIS A 306 52.66 -11.12 -63.22
N ASN A 307 53.03 -9.83 -63.16
CA ASN A 307 52.64 -8.69 -64.00
C ASN A 307 51.50 -7.82 -63.41
N CYS A 308 51.53 -6.48 -63.49
CA CYS A 308 52.59 -5.56 -63.99
C CYS A 308 52.40 -4.14 -63.41
N LEU A 309 53.52 -3.40 -63.24
CA LEU A 309 53.74 -1.94 -63.40
C LEU A 309 52.74 -0.93 -62.75
N SER A 310 53.19 -0.08 -61.81
CA SER A 310 53.71 1.32 -62.03
C SER A 310 52.61 2.39 -62.13
N ASP A 311 52.70 3.64 -61.64
CA ASP A 311 53.57 4.41 -60.72
C ASP A 311 52.61 5.39 -59.97
N GLY A 312 52.79 5.85 -58.72
CA GLY A 312 53.76 6.85 -58.25
C GLY A 312 53.32 8.31 -58.59
N PRO A 313 53.68 9.36 -57.82
CA PRO A 313 54.21 9.42 -56.44
C PRO A 313 53.18 9.90 -55.39
#